data_AF-A0A932UI82-F1
#
_entry.id   AF-A0A932UI82-F1
#
_cell.length_a   1.000
_cell.length_b   1.000
_cell.length_c   1.000
_cell.angle_alpha   90.00
_cell.angle_beta   90.00
_cell.angle_gamma   90.00
#
_symmetry.space_group_name_H-M   'P 1'
#
loop_
_entity.id
_entity.type
_entity.pdbx_description
1 polymer ?
#
loop_
_entity_poly.entity_id
_entity_poly.type
_entity_poly.pdbx_seq_one_letter_code
_entity_poly.pdbx_strand_id
1 'polypeptide(L)'
;MVVLRNEHGHYEYLVTNEPTCDLTRLVTRKRSRWRIETLFRDTKQLAGLAACQCWVDQALVRHVALVLLAFVALQGLRRAPQETVGAVKSRWQADLLRAAQKPPPVLRATPPHFRLKRTA
;
A
#
# COMPACT_ATOMS: atom_id res chain seq x y z
N MET A 1 -30.98 6.66 -5.05
CA MET A 1 -30.27 7.68 -4.25
C MET A 1 -30.75 7.54 -2.80
N VAL A 2 -29.84 7.59 -1.83
CA VAL A 2 -30.14 7.50 -0.40
C VAL A 2 -29.59 8.75 0.29
N VAL A 3 -30.37 9.32 1.22
CA VAL A 3 -29.94 10.44 2.05
C VAL A 3 -29.66 9.92 3.46
N LEU A 4 -28.44 10.17 3.96
CA LEU A 4 -27.98 9.82 5.28
C LEU A 4 -27.74 11.10 6.08
N ARG A 5 -27.82 11.01 7.41
CA ARG A 5 -27.37 12.09 8.30
C ARG A 5 -26.13 11.62 9.03
N ASN A 6 -25.05 12.40 8.96
CA ASN A 6 -23.80 12.06 9.63
C ASN A 6 -23.84 12.45 11.12
N GLU A 7 -22.80 12.05 11.86
CA GLU A 7 -22.65 12.32 13.29
C GLU A 7 -22.54 13.81 13.64
N HIS A 8 -22.22 14.65 12.63
CA HIS A 8 -22.12 16.10 12.74
C HIS A 8 -23.42 16.81 12.32
N GLY A 9 -24.49 16.05 12.04
CA GLY A 9 -25.80 16.58 11.66
C GLY A 9 -25.95 17.00 10.19
N HIS A 10 -24.92 16.85 9.36
CA HIS A 10 -24.97 17.15 7.92
C HIS A 10 -25.62 16.02 7.11
N TYR A 11 -26.26 16.41 6.01
CA TYR A 11 -26.82 15.46 5.04
C TYR A 11 -25.72 14.95 4.10
N GLU A 12 -25.63 13.62 3.98
CA GLU A 12 -24.78 12.93 3.02
C GLU A 12 -25.67 12.24 1.98
N TYR A 13 -25.37 12.45 0.70
CA TYR A 13 -26.09 11.83 -0.40
C TYR A 13 -25.27 10.67 -0.95
N LEU A 14 -25.85 9.47 -1.01
CA LEU A 14 -25.23 8.33 -1.68
C LEU A 14 -26.02 7.94 -2.93
N VAL A 15 -25.30 7.89 -4.05
CA VAL A 15 -25.81 7.44 -5.34
C VAL A 15 -25.15 6.09 -5.64
N THR A 16 -25.97 5.10 -6.00
CA THR A 16 -25.52 3.75 -6.35
C THR A 16 -26.18 3.33 -7.66
N ASN A 17 -25.45 2.56 -8.46
CA ASN A 17 -25.98 1.93 -9.67
C ASN A 17 -26.63 0.56 -9.38
N GLU A 18 -26.62 0.11 -8.11
CA GLU A 18 -27.24 -1.15 -7.70
C GLU A 18 -28.62 -0.88 -7.08
N PRO A 19 -29.73 -1.04 -7.83
CA PRO A 19 -31.07 -0.63 -7.38
C PRO A 19 -31.66 -1.54 -6.30
N THR A 20 -31.21 -2.80 -6.23
CA THR A 20 -31.69 -3.80 -5.25
C THR A 20 -30.83 -3.86 -3.98
N CYS A 21 -29.86 -2.95 -3.83
CA CYS A 21 -28.93 -2.97 -2.71
C CYS A 21 -29.63 -2.55 -1.41
N ASP A 22 -29.51 -3.37 -0.37
CA ASP A 22 -29.97 -3.02 0.98
C ASP A 22 -29.19 -1.82 1.55
N LEU A 23 -29.90 -0.99 2.34
CA LEU A 23 -29.34 0.20 2.99
C LEU A 23 -28.16 -0.14 3.89
N THR A 24 -28.22 -1.26 4.63
CA THR A 24 -27.13 -1.69 5.52
C THR A 24 -25.86 -1.99 4.73
N ARG A 25 -26.00 -2.69 3.60
CA ARG A 25 -24.88 -3.00 2.69
C ARG A 25 -24.29 -1.73 2.11
N LEU A 26 -25.15 -0.80 1.70
CA LEU A 26 -24.78 0.48 1.11
C LEU A 26 -24.00 1.36 2.09
N VAL A 27 -24.46 1.48 3.33
CA VAL A 27 -23.76 2.20 4.41
C VAL A 27 -22.43 1.52 4.76
N THR A 28 -22.41 0.18 4.84
CA THR A 28 -21.19 -0.59 5.11
C THR A 28 -20.15 -0.38 4.02
N ARG A 29 -20.57 -0.35 2.75
CA ARG A 29 -19.71 -0.06 1.61
C ARG A 29 -19.20 1.38 1.61
N LYS A 30 -20.01 2.36 2.04
CA LYS A 30 -19.55 3.74 2.24
C LYS A 30 -18.47 3.80 3.33
N ARG A 31 -18.66 3.12 4.45
CA ARG A 31 -17.69 3.08 5.56
C ARG A 31 -16.35 2.46 5.13
N SER A 32 -16.38 1.45 4.26
CA SER A 32 -15.15 0.83 3.77
C SER A 32 -14.26 1.77 2.93
N ARG A 33 -14.81 2.88 2.41
CA ARG A 33 -14.03 3.93 1.72
C ARG A 33 -12.86 4.44 2.57
N TRP A 34 -13.04 4.61 3.87
CA TRP A 34 -11.98 5.14 4.73
C TRP A 34 -10.72 4.25 4.76
N ARG A 35 -10.88 2.95 4.47
CA ARG A 35 -9.77 1.99 4.43
C ARG A 35 -8.71 2.39 3.40
N ILE A 36 -9.07 3.09 2.32
CA ILE A 36 -8.11 3.54 1.31
C ILE A 36 -7.19 4.64 1.85
N GLU A 37 -7.72 5.53 2.69
CA GLU A 37 -6.95 6.62 3.30
C GLU A 37 -5.96 6.06 4.33
N THR A 38 -6.42 5.08 5.13
CA THR A 38 -5.54 4.33 6.04
C THR A 38 -4.45 3.60 5.25
N LEU A 39 -4.79 2.95 4.14
CA LEU A 39 -3.83 2.29 3.27
C LEU A 39 -2.76 3.27 2.77
N PHE A 40 -3.15 4.43 2.24
CA PHE A 40 -2.18 5.43 1.75
C PHE A 40 -1.32 6.00 2.88
N ARG A 41 -1.90 6.26 4.06
CA ARG A 41 -1.14 6.69 5.25
C ARG A 41 -0.08 5.67 5.64
N ASP A 42 -0.49 4.41 5.79
CA ASP A 42 0.41 3.34 6.22
C ASP A 42 1.48 3.06 5.17
N THR A 43 1.12 3.10 3.88
CA THR A 43 2.08 2.88 2.79
C THR A 43 3.13 4.00 2.75
N LYS A 44 2.74 5.26 3.01
CA LYS A 44 3.70 6.38 3.15
C LYS A 44 4.64 6.18 4.34
N GLN A 45 4.11 5.84 5.51
CA GLN A 45 4.87 5.75 6.75
C GLN A 45 5.74 4.49 6.84
N LEU A 46 5.23 3.35 6.37
CA LEU A 46 5.80 2.03 6.62
C LEU A 46 6.49 1.42 5.40
N ALA A 47 6.00 1.71 4.20
CA ALA A 47 6.52 1.13 2.96
C ALA A 47 7.32 2.12 2.09
N GLY A 48 7.41 3.40 2.48
CA GLY A 48 8.26 4.39 1.81
C GLY A 48 7.66 4.97 0.53
N LEU A 49 6.34 5.05 0.43
CA LEU A 49 5.68 5.64 -0.76
C LEU A 49 6.15 7.08 -1.04
N ALA A 50 6.38 7.87 0.00
CA ALA A 50 6.86 9.25 -0.10
C ALA A 50 8.40 9.38 -0.14
N ALA A 51 9.14 8.25 -0.13
CA ALA A 51 10.60 8.24 -0.07
C ALA A 51 11.28 8.14 -1.45
N CYS A 52 10.52 8.16 -2.55
CA CYS A 52 11.09 8.09 -3.89
C CYS A 52 11.91 9.36 -4.18
N GLN A 53 13.19 9.19 -4.50
CA GLN A 53 14.10 10.27 -4.93
C GLN A 53 14.51 10.11 -6.40
N CYS A 54 13.82 9.24 -7.15
CA CYS A 54 14.13 8.99 -8.55
C CYS A 54 13.57 10.13 -9.43
N TRP A 55 14.39 10.60 -10.37
CA TRP A 55 14.06 11.68 -11.30
C TRP A 55 13.51 11.18 -12.64
N VAL A 56 13.42 9.86 -12.83
CA VAL A 56 12.96 9.22 -14.07
C VAL A 56 11.56 8.67 -13.85
N ASP A 57 10.60 9.03 -14.72
CA ASP A 57 9.20 8.61 -14.59
C ASP A 57 9.02 7.11 -14.46
N GLN A 58 9.76 6.33 -15.27
CA GLN A 58 9.73 4.87 -15.21
C GLN A 58 10.20 4.34 -13.86
N ALA A 59 11.18 4.99 -13.23
CA ALA A 59 11.67 4.60 -11.92
C ALA A 59 10.65 4.95 -10.83
N LEU A 60 9.95 6.09 -10.94
CA LEU A 60 8.85 6.45 -10.04
C LEU A 60 7.70 5.45 -10.13
N VAL A 61 7.27 5.07 -11.34
CA VAL A 61 6.20 4.07 -11.55
C VAL A 61 6.59 2.72 -10.94
N ARG A 62 7.83 2.27 -11.18
CA ARG A 62 8.35 1.03 -10.59
C ARG A 62 8.43 1.10 -9.07
N HIS A 63 8.87 2.23 -8.52
CA HIS A 63 8.91 2.47 -7.07
C HIS A 63 7.53 2.33 -6.45
N VAL A 64 6.52 3.03 -6.99
CA VAL A 64 5.14 2.95 -6.50
C VAL A 64 4.62 1.51 -6.56
N ALA A 65 4.86 0.79 -7.67
CA ALA A 65 4.44 -0.60 -7.80
C ALA A 65 5.09 -1.52 -6.76
N LEU A 66 6.40 -1.40 -6.54
CA LEU A 66 7.14 -2.18 -5.54
C LEU A 66 6.69 -1.87 -4.12
N VAL A 67 6.44 -0.61 -3.81
CA VAL A 67 5.94 -0.17 -2.51
C VAL A 67 4.55 -0.77 -2.23
N LEU A 68 3.63 -0.73 -3.20
CA LEU A 68 2.31 -1.33 -3.06
C LEU A 68 2.38 -2.85 -2.91
N LEU A 69 3.24 -3.51 -3.69
CA LEU A 69 3.48 -4.95 -3.58
C LEU A 69 4.03 -5.34 -2.20
N ALA A 70 5.02 -4.59 -1.70
CA ALA A 70 5.59 -4.80 -0.37
C ALA A 70 4.53 -4.62 0.73
N PHE A 71 3.66 -3.62 0.58
CA PHE A 71 2.55 -3.41 1.53
C PHE A 71 1.57 -4.58 1.53
N VAL A 72 1.18 -5.10 0.36
CA VAL A 72 0.32 -6.31 0.27
C VAL A 72 1.01 -7.53 0.89
N ALA A 73 2.31 -7.71 0.66
CA ALA A 73 3.06 -8.79 1.29
C ALA A 73 3.05 -8.67 2.82
N LEU A 74 3.29 -7.49 3.38
CA LEU A 74 3.20 -7.25 4.83
C LEU A 74 1.80 -7.54 5.37
N GLN A 75 0.75 -7.21 4.61
CA GLN A 75 -0.64 -7.52 5.00
C GLN A 75 -0.90 -9.03 5.03
N GLY A 76 -0.35 -9.78 4.07
CA GLY A 76 -0.45 -11.25 4.04
C GLY A 76 0.35 -11.95 5.14
N LEU A 77 1.33 -11.27 5.72
CA LEU A 77 2.18 -11.78 6.80
C LEU A 77 1.59 -11.53 8.21
N ARG A 78 0.40 -10.95 8.30
CA ARG A 78 -0.31 -10.74 9.58
C ARG A 78 -0.73 -12.09 10.15
N ARG A 79 -0.46 -12.28 11.44
CA ARG A 79 -0.89 -13.49 12.18
C ARG A 79 -2.30 -13.36 12.74
N ALA A 80 -2.74 -12.13 12.99
CA ALA A 80 -4.06 -11.82 13.53
C ALA A 80 -4.67 -10.61 12.80
N PRO A 81 -6.01 -10.51 12.70
CA PRO A 81 -6.68 -9.41 12.02
C PRO A 81 -6.38 -8.03 12.64
N GLN A 82 -5.99 -8.00 13.92
CA GLN A 82 -5.70 -6.80 14.70
C GLN A 82 -4.21 -6.40 14.68
N GLU A 83 -3.32 -7.27 14.18
CA GLU A 83 -1.89 -6.97 14.16
C GLU A 83 -1.59 -5.83 13.19
N THR A 84 -0.94 -4.73 13.59
CA THR A 84 -0.68 -3.62 12.66
C THR A 84 0.40 -3.97 11.63
N VAL A 85 0.36 -3.36 10.45
CA VAL A 85 1.40 -3.53 9.42
C VAL A 85 2.79 -3.17 9.96
N GLY A 86 2.86 -2.14 10.83
CA GLY A 86 4.10 -1.75 11.49
C GLY A 86 4.66 -2.85 12.39
N ALA A 87 3.81 -3.52 13.18
CA ALA A 87 4.22 -4.64 14.01
C ALA A 87 4.74 -5.81 13.18
N VAL A 88 4.07 -6.15 12.07
CA VAL A 88 4.54 -7.17 11.14
C VAL A 88 5.93 -6.83 10.60
N LYS A 89 6.11 -5.59 10.13
CA LYS A 89 7.39 -5.11 9.59
C LYS A 89 8.51 -5.22 10.62
N SER A 90 8.30 -4.71 11.83
CA SER A 90 9.31 -4.74 12.91
C SER A 90 9.69 -6.17 13.29
N ARG A 91 8.70 -7.07 13.40
CA ARG A 91 8.94 -8.50 13.65
C ARG A 91 9.77 -9.13 12.54
N TRP A 92 9.37 -8.93 11.29
CA TRP A 92 10.09 -9.47 10.13
C TRP A 92 11.52 -8.95 10.04
N GLN A 93 11.73 -7.67 10.29
CA GLN A 93 13.08 -7.08 10.35
C GLN A 93 13.92 -7.70 11.47
N ALA A 94 13.34 -7.89 12.66
CA ALA A 94 14.04 -8.56 13.76
C ALA A 94 14.38 -10.01 13.42
N ASP A 95 13.48 -10.76 12.79
CA ASP A 95 13.71 -12.14 12.37
C ASP A 95 14.83 -12.22 11.32
N LEU A 96 14.87 -11.29 10.36
CA LEU A 96 15.97 -11.21 9.37
C LEU A 96 17.32 -10.89 10.03
N LEU A 97 17.34 -9.97 10.99
CA LEU A 97 18.57 -9.62 11.72
C LEU A 97 19.09 -10.81 12.53
N ARG A 98 18.21 -11.58 13.17
CA ARG A 98 18.58 -12.81 13.90
C ARG A 98 19.07 -13.92 12.97
N ALA A 99 18.48 -14.02 11.78
CA ALA A 99 18.79 -15.07 10.82
C ALA A 99 20.15 -14.90 10.10
N ALA A 100 20.86 -13.79 10.30
CA ALA A 100 22.16 -13.49 9.67
C ALA A 100 22.21 -13.84 8.16
N GLN A 101 21.14 -13.52 7.43
CA GLN A 101 21.04 -13.89 6.03
C GLN A 101 22.13 -13.20 5.21
N LYS A 102 22.80 -13.97 4.36
CA LYS A 102 23.72 -13.45 3.36
C LYS A 102 22.96 -12.45 2.48
N PRO A 103 23.48 -11.24 2.24
CA PRO A 103 22.74 -10.23 1.49
C PRO A 103 22.33 -10.77 0.12
N PRO A 104 21.10 -10.51 -0.33
CA PRO A 104 20.64 -10.96 -1.64
C PRO A 104 21.57 -10.40 -2.72
N PRO A 105 21.79 -11.14 -3.83
CA PRO A 105 22.60 -10.66 -4.93
C PRO A 105 22.03 -9.33 -5.44
N VAL A 106 22.91 -8.34 -5.62
CA VAL A 106 22.53 -6.99 -6.03
C VAL A 106 21.73 -7.08 -7.33
N LEU A 107 20.46 -6.68 -7.29
CA LEU A 107 19.62 -6.57 -8.48
C LEU A 107 20.16 -5.43 -9.34
N ARG A 108 20.97 -5.77 -10.34
CA ARG A 108 21.46 -4.79 -11.32
C ARG A 108 20.29 -4.38 -12.21
N ALA A 109 19.80 -3.16 -12.01
CA ALA A 109 18.67 -2.61 -12.76
C ALA A 109 18.93 -2.46 -14.27
N THR A 110 20.17 -2.64 -14.73
CA THR A 110 20.55 -2.52 -16.13
C THR A 110 20.83 -3.90 -16.73
N PRO A 111 19.97 -4.41 -17.63
CA PRO A 111 20.32 -5.52 -18.50
C PRO A 111 21.63 -5.21 -19.24
N PRO A 112 22.50 -6.19 -19.50
CA PRO A 112 23.83 -5.95 -20.09
C PRO A 112 23.79 -5.15 -21.40
N HIS A 113 22.71 -5.25 -22.18
CA HIS A 113 22.53 -4.52 -23.45
C HIS A 113 22.21 -3.03 -23.29
N PHE A 114 21.81 -2.56 -22.10
CA PHE A 114 21.58 -1.13 -21.82
C PHE A 114 22.79 -0.45 -21.14
N ARG A 115 23.90 -1.15 -20.96
CA ARG A 115 25.13 -0.55 -20.41
C ARG A 115 25.80 0.26 -21.51
N LEU A 116 25.67 1.59 -21.46
CA LEU A 116 26.48 2.50 -22.28
C LEU A 116 27.95 2.12 -22.10
N LYS A 117 28.61 1.72 -23.20
CA LYS A 117 30.05 1.52 -23.21
C LYS A 117 30.68 2.89 -22.93
N ARG A 118 31.25 3.10 -21.75
CA ARG A 118 32.13 4.24 -21.50
C ARG A 118 33.31 4.07 -22.45
N THR A 119 33.30 4.79 -23.57
CA THR A 119 34.48 4.99 -24.39
C THR A 119 35.46 5.80 -23.56
N ALA A 120 36.68 5.29 -23.47
CA ALA A 120 37.81 5.87 -22.75
C ALA A 120 38.21 7.22 -23.35
#